data_AF-A0A944STA9-F1
#
_entry.id   AF-A0A944STA9-F1
#
_cell.length_a   1.000
_cell.length_b   1.000
_cell.length_c   1.000
_cell.angle_alpha   90.00
_cell.angle_beta   90.00
_cell.angle_gamma   90.00
#
_symmetry.space_group_name_H-M   'P 1'
#
loop_
_entity.id
_entity.type
_entity.pdbx_description
1 polymer ?
#
loop_
_entity_poly.entity_id
_entity_poly.type
_entity_poly.pdbx_seq_one_letter_code
_entity_poly.pdbx_strand_id
1 'polypeptide(L)' 'MSEFYDFSLNNLQGQPIDFAEFKDKVLLIVNTASQCGFTPQYEG' A
#
# COMPACT_ATOMS: atom_id res chain seq x y z
N MET A 1 -3.63 13.19 17.30
CA MET A 1 -2.92 13.34 16.00
C MET A 1 -3.02 12.00 15.28
N SER A 2 -3.12 11.99 13.96
CA SER A 2 -3.51 10.80 13.20
C SER A 2 -2.37 9.78 13.14
N GLU A 3 -2.48 8.70 13.92
CA GLU A 3 -1.56 7.55 13.96
C GLU A 3 -1.24 6.97 12.56
N PHE A 4 -2.15 7.14 11.60
CA PHE A 4 -1.98 6.66 10.23
C PHE A 4 -0.78 7.27 9.48
N TYR A 5 -0.51 8.57 9.66
CA TYR A 5 0.56 9.26 8.92
C TYR A 5 1.93 9.12 9.57
N ASP A 6 2.01 8.44 10.71
CA ASP A 6 3.26 8.13 11.41
C ASP A 6 3.82 6.76 10.97
N PHE A 7 3.09 6.03 10.11
CA PHE A 7 3.54 4.74 9.59
C PHE A 7 4.56 4.88 8.46
N SER A 8 5.51 3.95 8.44
CA SER A 8 6.33 3.68 7.27
C SER A 8 6.29 2.20 6.94
N LEU A 9 6.18 1.88 5.66
CA LEU A 9 6.19 0.51 5.14
C LEU A 9 7.14 0.40 3.96
N ASN A 10 7.75 -0.77 3.81
CA ASN A 10 8.57 -1.04 2.63
C ASN A 10 7.69 -1.35 1.42
N ASN A 11 8.05 -0.80 0.27
CA ASN A 11 7.46 -1.16 -1.00
C ASN A 11 7.96 -2.53 -1.49
N LEU A 12 7.49 -2.96 -2.66
CA LEU A 12 7.86 -4.25 -3.25
C LEU A 12 9.36 -4.37 -3.56
N GLN A 13 10.10 -3.26 -3.67
CA GLN A 13 11.55 -3.19 -3.87
C GLN A 13 12.33 -3.04 -2.54
N GLY A 14 11.64 -3.11 -1.40
CA GLY A 14 12.26 -2.97 -0.07
C GLY A 14 12.61 -1.54 0.31
N GLN A 15 12.19 -0.53 -0.46
CA GLN A 15 12.41 0.88 -0.14
C GLN A 15 11.33 1.38 0.81
N PRO A 16 11.67 2.17 1.84
CA PRO A 16 10.67 2.73 2.75
C PRO A 16 9.78 3.74 2.03
N ILE A 17 8.49 3.68 2.31
CA ILE A 17 7.48 4.69 1.97
C ILE A 17 7.01 5.31 3.28
N ASP A 18 7.04 6.63 3.38
CA ASP A 18 6.47 7.36 4.51
C ASP A 18 5.01 7.72 4.19
N PHE A 19 4.09 7.35 5.08
CA PHE A 19 2.67 7.60 4.85
C PHE A 19 2.34 9.10 4.90
N ALA A 20 3.21 9.93 5.51
CA ALA A 20 3.08 11.39 5.51
C ALA A 20 3.04 12.00 4.09
N GLU A 21 3.60 11.32 3.07
CA GLU A 21 3.57 11.74 1.66
C GLU A 21 2.15 11.75 1.05
N PHE A 22 1.19 11.10 1.74
CA PHE A 22 -0.19 10.99 1.31
C PHE A 22 -1.16 11.92 2.04
N LYS A 23 -0.67 12.86 2.86
CA LYS A 23 -1.53 13.87 3.49
C LYS A 23 -2.35 14.62 2.44
N ASP A 24 -3.59 14.94 2.82
CA ASP A 24 -4.58 15.64 2.01
C ASP A 24 -5.02 14.92 0.73
N LYS A 25 -4.70 13.62 0.59
CA LYS A 25 -5.19 12.76 -0.49
C LYS A 25 -6.22 11.76 0.04
N VAL A 26 -7.21 11.44 -0.79
CA VAL A 26 -8.10 10.30 -0.53
C VAL A 26 -7.32 9.02 -0.82
N LEU A 27 -7.30 8.09 0.14
CA LEU A 27 -6.56 6.83 0.05
C LEU A 27 -7.51 5.64 0.10
N LEU A 28 -7.25 4.64 -0.76
CA LEU A 28 -7.88 3.32 -0.73
C LEU A 28 -6.81 2.27 -0.48
N ILE A 29 -6.92 1.53 0.63
CA ILE A 29 -6.01 0.44 0.96
C ILE A 29 -6.67 -0.89 0.59
N VAL A 30 -5.97 -1.69 -0.20
CA VAL A 30 -6.43 -2.99 -0.67
C VAL A 30 -5.39 -4.04 -0.29
N ASN A 31 -5.82 -5.07 0.45
CA ASN A 31 -4.98 -6.25 0.67
C ASN A 31 -5.09 -7.19 -0.54
N THR A 32 -3.95 -7.58 -1.10
CA THR A 32 -3.87 -8.50 -2.25
C THR A 32 -3.16 -9.80 -1.86
N ALA A 33 -3.39 -10.89 -2.61
CA ALA A 33 -2.72 -12.17 -2.42
C ALA A 33 -2.25 -12.74 -3.76
N SER A 34 -0.95 -13.01 -3.91
CA SER A 34 -0.35 -13.33 -5.23
C SER A 34 -0.59 -14.77 -5.73
N GLN A 35 -1.10 -15.67 -4.89
CA GLN A 35 -1.27 -17.09 -5.21
C GLN A 35 -2.72 -17.58 -5.03
N CYS A 36 -3.67 -16.65 -5.03
CA CYS A 36 -5.08 -17.00 -5.05
C CYS A 36 -5.56 -16.97 -6.51
N GLY A 37 -6.31 -17.99 -6.95
CA GLY A 37 -6.94 -18.03 -8.29
C GLY A 37 -8.00 -16.95 -8.56
N PHE A 38 -7.99 -15.89 -7.75
CA PHE A 38 -8.87 -14.72 -7.81
C PHE A 38 -8.07 -13.43 -8.12
N THR A 39 -6.84 -13.53 -8.67
CA THR A 39 -6.05 -12.36 -9.09
C THR A 39 -5.85 -12.21 -10.60
N PRO A 40 -6.93 -12.12 -11.40
CA PRO A 40 -6.81 -11.88 -12.86
C PRO A 40 -6.17 -10.52 -13.20
N GLN A 41 -6.11 -9.57 -12.26
CA GLN A 41 -5.48 -8.27 -12.44
C GLN A 41 -3.96 -8.29 -12.66
N TYR A 42 -3.30 -9.44 -12.49
CA TYR A 42 -1.86 -9.61 -12.71
C TYR A 42 -1.52 -10.45 -13.95
N GLU A 43 -2.52 -10.88 -14.75
CA GLU A 43 -2.32 -11.68 -15.98
C GLU A 43 -1.90 -10.82 -17.21
N GLY A 44 -1.35 -9.64 -16.99
CA GLY A 44 -0.89 -8.71 -18.03
C GLY A 44 0.46 -9.08 -18.64
#